data_AF-A0A352AJ51-F1
#
_entry.id   AF-A0A352AJ51-F1
#
_cell.length_a   1.000
_cell.length_b   1.000
_cell.length_c   1.000
_cell.angle_alpha   90.00
_cell.angle_beta   90.00
_cell.angle_gamma   90.00
#
_symmetry.space_group_name_H-M   'P 1'
#
loop_
_entity.id
_entity.type
_entity.pdbx_description
1 polymer ?
#
loop_
_entity_poly.entity_id
_entity_poly.type
_entity_poly.pdbx_seq_one_letter_code
_entity_poly.pdbx_strand_id
1 'polypeptide(L)'
;MRILKIQTLRGPNYWSIRRHKVIVMRLDLEELAQKPSNKIPGFYEGLLRVLPSLEEHFCSLGARGGFLTRVKEGTMMGHIIEHVALELQEMAGMRVGFGRTRETDTPGVYQVAFEYTDEQA
;
A
#
# COMPACT_ATOMS: atom_id res chain seq x y z
N MET A 1 -8.81 9.43 -8.13
CA MET A 1 -8.02 9.31 -6.89
C MET A 1 -7.02 10.44 -6.83
N ARG A 2 -6.78 10.99 -5.64
CA ARG A 2 -5.92 12.15 -5.41
C ARG A 2 -5.13 12.03 -4.12
N ILE A 3 -3.83 12.33 -4.18
CA ILE A 3 -2.98 12.44 -3.00
C ILE A 3 -3.26 13.79 -2.34
N LEU A 4 -3.80 13.78 -1.12
CA LEU A 4 -4.11 14.99 -0.37
C LEU A 4 -2.90 15.48 0.44
N LYS A 5 -2.10 14.56 0.95
CA LYS A 5 -0.94 14.88 1.80
C LYS A 5 0.05 13.73 1.81
N ILE A 6 1.33 14.04 1.87
CA ILE A 6 2.40 13.10 2.23
C ILE A 6 3.13 13.67 3.43
N GLN A 7 3.41 12.84 4.42
CA GLN A 7 4.17 13.20 5.61
C GLN A 7 5.22 12.12 5.89
N THR A 8 6.47 12.54 6.05
CA THR A 8 7.55 11.68 6.49
C THR A 8 7.69 11.76 8.01
N LEU A 9 7.61 10.63 8.69
CA LEU A 9 7.78 10.51 10.13
C LEU A 9 9.16 9.97 10.46
N ARG A 10 9.81 10.60 11.44
CA ARG A 10 11.14 10.25 11.94
C ARG A 10 11.07 9.99 13.44
N GLY A 11 11.49 8.81 13.88
CA GLY A 11 11.44 8.40 15.29
C GLY A 11 10.11 7.75 15.69
N PRO A 12 9.84 7.64 17.02
CA PRO A 12 8.61 7.07 17.53
C PRO A 12 7.37 7.75 16.94
N ASN A 13 6.39 6.95 16.53
CA ASN A 13 5.19 7.45 15.87
C ASN A 13 3.97 6.57 16.18
N TYR A 14 2.79 7.07 15.80
CA TYR A 14 1.50 6.42 16.04
C TYR A 14 1.35 5.07 15.32
N TRP A 15 1.97 4.90 14.14
CA TRP A 15 1.74 3.74 13.29
C TRP A 15 2.50 2.50 13.76
N SER A 16 3.65 2.71 14.40
CA SER A 16 4.45 1.62 14.93
C SER A 16 5.38 2.09 16.03
N ILE A 17 5.42 1.32 17.12
CA ILE A 17 6.40 1.49 18.20
C ILE A 17 7.79 0.94 17.83
N ARG A 18 7.92 0.20 16.71
CA ARG A 18 9.19 -0.41 16.26
C ARG A 18 9.75 0.20 14.98
N ARG A 19 8.90 0.81 14.15
CA ARG A 19 9.30 1.37 12.84
C ARG A 19 9.36 2.87 12.93
N HIS A 20 10.57 3.43 12.87
CA HIS A 20 10.81 4.86 13.08
C HIS A 20 10.85 5.68 11.79
N LYS A 21 10.94 5.03 10.63
CA LYS A 21 10.97 5.66 9.31
C LYS A 21 9.70 5.25 8.57
N VAL A 22 8.68 6.09 8.62
CA VAL A 22 7.36 5.80 8.03
C VAL A 22 6.90 7.00 7.21
N ILE A 23 6.49 6.75 5.97
CA ILE A 23 5.74 7.71 5.16
C ILE A 23 4.25 7.47 5.43
N VAL A 24 3.50 8.55 5.64
CA VAL A 24 2.04 8.52 5.78
C VAL A 24 1.44 9.36 4.66
N MET A 25 0.74 8.69 3.76
CA MET A 25 0.03 9.32 2.66
C MET A 25 -1.47 9.40 2.97
N ARG A 26 -2.03 10.60 2.91
CA ARG A 26 -3.49 10.81 2.92
C ARG A 26 -3.99 10.79 1.49
N LEU A 27 -4.86 9.84 1.19
CA LEU A 27 -5.29 9.51 -0.17
C LEU A 27 -6.80 9.54 -0.25
N ASP A 28 -7.32 10.38 -1.14
CA ASP A 28 -8.73 10.40 -1.52
C ASP A 28 -8.94 9.44 -2.69
N LEU A 29 -9.67 8.34 -2.47
CA LEU A 29 -9.93 7.37 -3.54
C LEU A 29 -10.92 7.90 -4.58
N GLU A 30 -11.68 8.94 -4.26
CA GLU A 30 -12.75 9.48 -5.10
C GLU A 30 -13.67 8.33 -5.58
N GLU A 31 -13.96 8.21 -6.87
CA GLU A 31 -14.82 7.16 -7.40
C GLU A 31 -14.32 5.72 -7.13
N LEU A 32 -13.01 5.54 -6.89
CA LEU A 32 -12.44 4.22 -6.62
C LEU A 32 -12.80 3.70 -5.23
N ALA A 33 -13.31 4.54 -4.33
CA ALA A 33 -13.81 4.10 -3.02
C ALA A 33 -14.94 3.07 -3.14
N GLN A 34 -15.69 3.10 -4.24
CA GLN A 34 -16.81 2.20 -4.52
C GLN A 34 -16.45 1.07 -5.50
N LYS A 35 -15.18 0.98 -5.92
CA LYS A 35 -14.71 0.03 -6.95
C LYS A 35 -13.52 -0.79 -6.41
N PRO A 36 -13.77 -1.89 -5.67
CA PRO A 36 -12.70 -2.82 -5.31
C PRO A 36 -11.99 -3.35 -6.56
N SER A 37 -10.76 -3.84 -6.38
CA SER A 37 -9.92 -4.34 -7.48
C SER A 37 -10.60 -5.36 -8.40
N ASN A 38 -11.40 -6.27 -7.83
CA ASN A 38 -12.14 -7.30 -8.59
C ASN A 38 -13.30 -6.74 -9.44
N LYS A 39 -13.66 -5.46 -9.28
CA LYS A 39 -14.65 -4.76 -10.11
C LYS A 39 -14.00 -3.92 -11.21
N ILE A 40 -12.67 -3.90 -11.29
CA ILE A 40 -11.91 -3.20 -12.33
C ILE A 40 -11.44 -4.25 -13.34
N PRO A 41 -12.02 -4.30 -14.56
CA PRO A 41 -11.66 -5.31 -15.55
C PRO A 41 -10.16 -5.30 -15.89
N GLY A 42 -9.52 -6.48 -15.86
CA GLY A 42 -8.11 -6.66 -16.21
C GLY A 42 -7.12 -6.11 -15.18
N PHE A 43 -7.57 -5.65 -14.00
CA PHE A 43 -6.70 -5.02 -13.01
C PHE A 43 -5.66 -5.99 -12.45
N TYR A 44 -6.09 -7.21 -12.09
CA TYR A 44 -5.21 -8.23 -11.55
C TYR A 44 -4.10 -8.60 -12.53
N GLU A 45 -4.48 -8.89 -13.77
CA GLU A 45 -3.56 -9.27 -14.86
C GLU A 45 -2.61 -8.13 -15.20
N GLY A 46 -3.12 -6.89 -15.23
CA GLY A 46 -2.33 -5.69 -15.47
C GLY A 46 -1.29 -5.46 -14.37
N LEU A 47 -1.71 -5.55 -13.10
CA LEU A 47 -0.83 -5.36 -11.95
C LEU A 47 0.28 -6.41 -11.90
N LEU A 48 -0.08 -7.69 -12.02
CA LEU A 48 0.88 -8.80 -11.99
C LEU A 48 1.87 -8.74 -13.16
N ARG A 49 1.42 -8.32 -14.34
CA ARG A 49 2.31 -8.16 -15.51
C ARG A 49 3.36 -7.06 -15.30
N VAL A 50 3.01 -5.96 -14.62
CA VAL A 50 3.92 -4.82 -14.42
C VAL A 50 4.83 -5.04 -13.20
N LEU A 51 4.33 -5.67 -12.15
CA LEU A 51 5.04 -5.91 -10.90
C LEU A 51 4.94 -7.40 -10.52
N PRO A 52 5.64 -8.30 -11.23
CA PRO A 52 5.54 -9.75 -11.01
C PRO A 52 6.01 -10.20 -9.62
N SER A 53 6.98 -9.49 -9.04
CA SER A 53 7.53 -9.74 -7.70
C SER A 53 6.55 -9.50 -6.55
N LEU A 54 5.38 -8.89 -6.81
CA LEU A 54 4.28 -8.84 -5.83
C LEU A 54 3.79 -10.23 -5.40
N GLU A 55 4.15 -11.30 -6.12
CA GLU A 55 3.94 -12.67 -5.65
C GLU A 55 4.67 -12.98 -4.33
N GLU A 56 5.77 -12.29 -4.03
CA GLU A 56 6.47 -12.44 -2.76
C GLU A 56 5.75 -11.75 -1.58
N HIS A 57 4.77 -10.91 -1.85
CA HIS A 57 4.10 -10.13 -0.81
C HIS A 57 3.11 -10.97 0.00
N PHE A 58 3.36 -11.00 1.31
CA PHE A 58 2.46 -11.54 2.32
C PHE A 58 1.44 -10.46 2.73
N CYS A 59 0.24 -10.88 3.09
CA CYS A 59 -0.80 -9.99 3.64
C CYS A 59 -1.38 -10.64 4.92
N SER A 60 -2.61 -10.29 5.31
CA SER A 60 -3.31 -10.89 6.46
C SER A 60 -3.45 -12.41 6.38
N LEU A 61 -3.34 -12.99 5.17
CA LEU A 61 -3.34 -14.44 4.95
C LEU A 61 -2.06 -15.15 5.42
N GLY A 62 -0.96 -14.42 5.65
CA GLY A 62 0.28 -14.99 6.18
C GLY A 62 1.01 -15.97 5.25
N ALA A 63 0.68 -15.99 3.95
CA ALA A 63 1.32 -16.84 2.95
C ALA A 63 1.85 -16.02 1.77
N ARG A 64 2.86 -16.57 1.07
CA ARG A 64 3.37 -16.06 -0.21
C ARG A 64 2.22 -15.96 -1.22
N GLY A 65 2.17 -14.88 -2.00
CA GLY A 65 1.06 -14.57 -2.91
C GLY A 65 -0.23 -14.15 -2.21
N GLY A 66 -0.25 -14.07 -0.87
CA GLY A 66 -1.43 -13.72 -0.10
C GLY A 66 -1.97 -12.33 -0.44
N PHE A 67 -1.11 -11.38 -0.80
CA PHE A 67 -1.55 -10.08 -1.31
C PHE A 67 -2.29 -10.21 -2.65
N LEU A 68 -1.72 -10.93 -3.62
CA LEU A 68 -2.35 -11.12 -4.93
C LEU A 68 -3.70 -11.84 -4.84
N THR A 69 -3.84 -12.80 -3.93
CA THR A 69 -5.14 -13.42 -3.61
C THR A 69 -6.17 -12.38 -3.20
N ARG A 70 -5.82 -11.42 -2.32
CA ARG A 70 -6.71 -10.32 -1.92
C ARG A 70 -7.03 -9.37 -3.07
N VAL A 71 -6.09 -9.12 -3.98
CA VAL A 71 -6.35 -8.33 -5.20
C VAL A 71 -7.38 -9.03 -6.07
N LYS A 72 -7.27 -10.34 -6.25
CA LYS A 72 -8.21 -11.15 -7.04
C LYS A 72 -9.59 -11.25 -6.40
N GLU A 73 -9.66 -11.44 -5.08
CA GLU A 73 -10.91 -11.47 -4.32
C GLU A 73 -11.62 -10.12 -4.26
N GLY A 74 -10.86 -9.03 -4.28
CA GLY A 74 -11.35 -7.66 -4.16
C GLY A 74 -10.81 -6.99 -2.91
N THR A 75 -9.98 -5.97 -3.11
CA THR A 75 -9.49 -5.10 -2.03
C THR A 75 -9.49 -3.64 -2.46
N MET A 76 -9.30 -2.72 -1.51
CA MET A 76 -9.36 -1.28 -1.75
C MET A 76 -8.03 -0.76 -2.32
N MET A 77 -8.11 0.29 -3.14
CA MET A 77 -6.94 0.85 -3.82
C MET A 77 -5.89 1.38 -2.83
N GLY A 78 -6.28 1.86 -1.65
CA GLY A 78 -5.34 2.25 -0.60
C GLY A 78 -4.42 1.11 -0.16
N HIS A 79 -4.97 -0.09 0.03
CA HIS A 79 -4.21 -1.29 0.41
C HIS A 79 -3.32 -1.77 -0.75
N ILE A 80 -3.76 -1.61 -2.00
CA ILE A 80 -2.91 -1.92 -3.16
C ILE A 80 -1.73 -0.97 -3.25
N ILE A 81 -1.95 0.32 -3.03
CA ILE A 81 -0.87 1.33 -3.04
C ILE A 81 0.14 1.08 -1.93
N GLU A 82 -0.30 0.63 -0.75
CA GLU A 82 0.61 0.20 0.31
C GLU A 82 1.62 -0.84 -0.19
N HIS A 83 1.14 -1.93 -0.79
CA HIS A 83 2.01 -2.99 -1.30
C HIS A 83 2.82 -2.56 -2.52
N VAL A 84 2.25 -1.75 -3.43
CA VAL A 84 2.99 -1.21 -4.57
C VAL A 84 4.12 -0.29 -4.10
N ALA A 85 3.91 0.54 -3.07
CA ALA A 85 4.94 1.41 -2.53
C ALA A 85 6.08 0.61 -1.85
N LEU A 86 5.76 -0.51 -1.19
CA LEU A 86 6.77 -1.42 -0.64
C LEU A 86 7.54 -2.14 -1.74
N GLU A 87 6.85 -2.64 -2.77
CA GLU A 87 7.47 -3.35 -3.90
C GLU A 87 8.43 -2.46 -4.68
N LEU A 88 8.02 -1.24 -5.02
CA LEU A 88 8.87 -0.30 -5.74
C LEU A 88 10.15 0.03 -4.95
N GLN A 89 10.06 0.04 -3.61
CA GLN A 89 11.23 0.21 -2.76
C GLN A 89 12.13 -1.02 -2.78
N GLU A 90 11.58 -2.23 -2.65
CA GLU A 90 12.35 -3.47 -2.72
C GLU A 90 13.07 -3.61 -4.08
N MET A 91 12.40 -3.28 -5.18
CA MET A 91 13.00 -3.25 -6.52
C MET A 91 14.15 -2.23 -6.64
N ALA A 92 14.10 -1.15 -5.86
CA ALA A 92 15.18 -0.16 -5.75
C ALA A 92 16.29 -0.57 -4.75
N GLY A 93 16.23 -1.78 -4.19
CA GLY A 93 17.21 -2.30 -3.21
C GLY A 93 16.96 -1.85 -1.77
N MET A 94 15.83 -1.18 -1.51
CA MET A 94 15.45 -0.70 -0.18
C MET A 94 14.63 -1.74 0.56
N ARG A 95 15.26 -2.50 1.46
CA ARG A 95 14.60 -3.56 2.23
C ARG A 95 13.58 -2.99 3.23
N VAL A 96 12.30 -3.06 2.88
CA VAL A 96 11.17 -2.59 3.69
C VAL A 96 10.05 -3.62 3.72
N GLY A 97 9.23 -3.62 4.77
CA GLY A 97 8.13 -4.57 4.84
C GLY A 97 6.96 -4.18 5.72
N PHE A 98 7.02 -3.03 6.39
CA PHE A 98 5.91 -2.54 7.19
C PHE A 98 4.98 -1.65 6.36
N GLY A 99 3.71 -2.03 6.32
CA GLY A 99 2.62 -1.25 5.75
C GLY A 99 1.33 -1.35 6.60
N ARG A 100 0.56 -0.26 6.61
CA ARG A 100 -0.79 -0.19 7.19
C ARG A 100 -1.66 0.81 6.44
N THR A 101 -2.83 0.36 6.01
CA THR A 101 -3.88 1.19 5.42
C THR A 101 -5.09 1.26 6.33
N ARG A 102 -5.57 2.48 6.62
CA ARG A 102 -6.77 2.73 7.42
C ARG A 102 -7.61 3.83 6.77
N GLU A 103 -8.92 3.66 6.73
CA GLU A 103 -9.83 4.74 6.39
C GLU A 103 -9.84 5.80 7.49
N THR A 104 -10.04 7.06 7.11
CA THR A 104 -10.22 8.16 8.06
C THR A 104 -11.69 8.26 8.48
N ASP A 105 -11.99 9.28 9.29
CA ASP A 105 -13.37 9.69 9.59
C ASP A 105 -14.11 10.26 8.36
N THR A 106 -13.36 10.69 7.33
CA THR A 106 -13.92 11.11 6.05
C THR A 106 -14.02 9.89 5.11
N PRO A 107 -15.24 9.47 4.72
CA PRO A 107 -15.42 8.31 3.85
C PRO A 107 -14.69 8.44 2.52
N GLY A 108 -14.06 7.35 2.07
CA GLY A 108 -13.27 7.31 0.84
C GLY A 108 -11.86 7.92 0.96
N VAL A 109 -11.53 8.55 2.10
CA VAL A 109 -10.19 9.08 2.38
C VAL A 109 -9.45 8.13 3.32
N TYR A 110 -8.28 7.69 2.88
CA TYR A 110 -7.44 6.72 3.58
C TYR A 110 -6.12 7.35 4.03
N GLN A 111 -5.58 6.82 5.12
CA GLN A 111 -4.17 6.94 5.46
C GLN A 111 -3.47 5.64 5.10
N VAL A 112 -2.49 5.75 4.21
CA VAL A 112 -1.63 4.67 3.77
C VAL A 112 -0.26 4.93 4.36
N ALA A 113 0.13 4.13 5.34
CA ALA A 113 1.42 4.21 6.01
C ALA A 113 2.34 3.09 5.54
N PHE A 114 3.56 3.41 5.14
CA PHE A 114 4.57 2.41 4.72
C PHE A 114 5.97 2.83 5.15
N GLU A 115 6.81 1.83 5.42
CA GLU A 115 8.20 2.02 5.84
C GLU A 115 9.06 2.54 4.67
N TYR A 116 10.11 3.28 5.03
CA TYR A 116 11.15 3.73 4.10
C TYR A 116 12.55 3.56 4.70
N THR A 117 13.57 3.49 3.85
CA THR A 117 14.98 3.43 4.28
C THR A 117 15.68 4.78 4.15
N ASP A 118 15.63 5.38 2.96
CA ASP A 118 16.26 6.67 2.66
C ASP A 118 15.21 7.72 2.28
N GLU A 119 15.37 8.93 2.83
CA GLU A 119 14.47 10.06 2.56
C GLU A 119 15.02 11.01 1.50
N GLN A 120 16.35 11.05 1.35
CA GLN A 120 17.01 11.88 0.35
C GLN A 120 17.23 11.04 -0.91
N ALA A 121 16.67 11.51 -2.03
CA ALA A 121 17.03 11.10 -3.37
C ALA A 121 17.99 12.13 -3.98
#